data_AF-A0A5J4DP47-F1
#
_entry.id   AF-A0A5J4DP47-F1
#
_cell.length_a   1.000
_cell.length_b   1.000
_cell.length_c   1.000
_cell.angle_alpha   90.00
_cell.angle_beta   90.00
_cell.angle_gamma   90.00
#
_symmetry.space_group_name_H-M   'P 1'
#
loop_
_entity.id
_entity.type
_entity.pdbx_description
1 polymer ?
#
loop_
_entity_poly.entity_id
_entity_poly.type
_entity_poly.pdbx_seq_one_letter_code
_entity_poly.pdbx_strand_id
1 'polypeptide(L)' 'MCECSKVHLYEVEFKLAGMTVVPTHKNCGDALNEKQAVSFQKDLVKSWGFKQEDE' A
#
# COMPACT_ATOMS: atom_id res chain seq x y z
N MET A 1 2.02 10.18 9.93
CA MET A 1 1.46 8.80 9.80
C MET A 1 0.05 8.97 9.32
N CYS A 2 -0.24 8.48 8.10
CA CYS A 2 -1.54 8.65 7.47
C CYS A 2 -2.65 7.97 8.28
N GLU A 3 -3.74 8.70 8.58
CA GLU A 3 -4.93 8.18 9.28
C GLU A 3 -6.10 7.85 8.33
N CYS A 4 -5.87 7.85 7.01
CA CYS A 4 -6.91 7.50 6.04
C CYS A 4 -7.34 6.04 6.21
N SER A 5 -8.63 5.83 6.46
CA SER A 5 -9.23 4.51 6.73
C SER A 5 -9.09 3.51 5.57
N LYS A 6 -8.96 4.01 4.34
CA LYS A 6 -8.80 3.19 3.14
C LYS A 6 -7.84 3.89 2.18
N VAL A 7 -6.99 3.11 1.52
CA VAL A 7 -6.07 3.57 0.48
C VAL A 7 -6.35 2.75 -0.75
N HIS A 8 -6.68 3.39 -1.87
CA HIS A 8 -6.90 2.69 -3.13
C HIS A 8 -5.57 2.42 -3.87
N LEU A 9 -5.55 1.38 -4.70
CA LEU A 9 -4.37 0.97 -5.47
C LEU A 9 -3.72 2.11 -6.28
N TYR A 10 -4.54 2.95 -6.90
CA TYR A 10 -4.09 4.07 -7.74
C TYR A 10 -3.65 5.32 -6.94
N GLU A 11 -3.83 5.30 -5.62
CA GLU A 11 -3.44 6.38 -4.71
C GLU A 11 -2.12 6.08 -3.98
N VAL A 12 -1.43 5.00 -4.36
CA VAL A 12 -0.12 4.63 -3.79
C VAL A 12 0.99 4.96 -4.77
N GLU A 13 1.98 5.69 -4.27
CA GLU A 13 3.23 5.98 -4.98
C GLU A 13 4.39 5.33 -4.24
N PHE A 14 5.38 4.81 -4.99
CA PHE A 14 6.60 4.28 -4.40
C PHE A 14 7.68 5.36 -4.40
N LYS A 15 8.14 5.75 -3.21
CA LYS A 15 9.18 6.78 -3.03
C LYS A 15 10.43 6.17 -2.44
N LEU A 16 11.58 6.82 -2.64
CA LEU A 16 12.83 6.43 -2.01
C LEU A 16 12.97 7.12 -0.65
N ALA A 17 13.13 6.32 0.40
CA ALA A 17 13.52 6.77 1.73
C ALA A 17 14.93 6.24 2.00
N GLY A 18 15.95 7.06 1.73
CA GLY A 18 17.35 6.61 1.69
C GLY A 18 17.57 5.60 0.56
N MET A 19 17.96 4.37 0.91
CA MET A 19 18.17 3.27 -0.04
C MET A 19 16.98 2.30 -0.13
N THR A 20 15.86 2.62 0.53
CA THR A 20 14.68 1.75 0.60
C THR A 20 13.51 2.34 -0.19
N VAL A 21 12.83 1.50 -0.97
CA VAL A 21 11.58 1.89 -1.64
C VAL A 21 10.41 1.73 -0.66
N VAL A 22 9.68 2.81 -0.41
CA VAL A 22 8.56 2.86 0.53
C VAL A 22 7.25 3.24 -0.18
N PRO A 23 6.17 2.47 0.02
CA PRO A 23 4.84 2.84 -0.47
C PRO A 23 4.30 4.02 0.35
N THR A 24 3.84 5.04 -0.36
CA THR A 24 3.43 6.34 0.16
C THR A 24 2.02 6.65 -0.33
N HIS A 25 1.16 7.15 0.54
CA HIS A 25 -0.16 7.62 0.12
C HIS A 25 -0.01 8.96 -0.63
N LYS A 26 -0.41 9.00 -1.89
CA LYS A 26 -0.25 10.16 -2.79
C LYS A 26 -0.82 11.45 -2.22
N ASN A 27 -1.99 11.37 -1.58
CA ASN A 27 -2.70 12.54 -1.09
C ASN A 27 -2.14 13.08 0.24
N CYS A 28 -1.58 12.20 1.09
CA CYS A 28 -1.01 12.62 2.38
C CYS A 28 0.50 12.87 2.31
N GLY A 29 1.21 12.27 1.34
CA GLY A 29 2.66 12.28 1.28
C GLY A 29 3.35 11.43 2.37
N ASP A 30 2.57 10.85 3.28
CA ASP A 30 3.01 9.94 4.34
C ASP A 30 3.20 8.51 3.82
N ALA A 31 4.19 7.82 4.37
CA ALA A 31 4.33 6.37 4.21
C ALA A 31 3.07 5.65 4.72
N LEU A 32 2.72 4.53 4.06
CA LEU A 32 1.62 3.70 4.53
C LEU A 32 1.93 3.15 5.92
N ASN A 33 0.95 3.23 6.81
CA ASN A 33 1.03 2.53 8.09
C ASN A 33 0.81 1.01 7.90
N GLU A 34 1.07 0.21 8.93
CA GLU A 34 1.01 -1.26 8.83
C GLU A 34 -0.35 -1.78 8.33
N LYS A 35 -1.46 -1.22 8.84
CA LYS A 35 -2.81 -1.62 8.43
C LYS A 35 -3.08 -1.28 6.96
N GLN A 36 -2.65 -0.10 6.52
CA GLN A 36 -2.78 0.35 5.15
C GLN A 36 -1.93 -0.51 4.21
N ALA A 37 -0.70 -0.84 4.59
CA ALA A 37 0.20 -1.69 3.82
C ALA A 37 -0.38 -3.10 3.64
N VAL A 38 -0.91 -3.71 4.71
CA VAL A 38 -1.54 -5.04 4.64
C VAL A 38 -2.78 -5.03 3.74
N SER A 39 -3.65 -4.04 3.87
CA SER A 39 -4.83 -3.91 3.00
C SER A 39 -4.44 -3.71 1.54
N PHE A 40 -3.48 -2.81 1.28
CA PHE A 40 -2.97 -2.55 -0.06
C PHE A 40 -2.36 -3.79 -0.70
N GLN A 41 -1.54 -4.55 0.02
CA GLN A 41 -0.93 -5.78 -0.48
C GLN A 41 -2.00 -6.82 -0.84
N LYS A 42 -3.04 -6.99 -0.01
CA LYS A 42 -4.15 -7.91 -0.31
C LYS A 42 -4.89 -7.51 -1.59
N ASP A 43 -5.17 -6.22 -1.76
CA ASP A 43 -5.85 -5.71 -2.94
C ASP A 43 -4.97 -5.80 -4.19
N LEU A 44 -3.65 -5.60 -4.06
CA LEU A 44 -2.68 -5.75 -5.15
C LEU A 44 -2.63 -7.20 -5.67
N VAL A 45 -2.51 -8.16 -4.76
CA VAL A 45 -2.49 -9.60 -5.11
C VAL A 45 -3.78 -10.01 -5.83
N LYS A 46 -4.94 -9.54 -5.33
CA LYS A 46 -6.23 -9.75 -5.99
C LYS A 46 -6.27 -9.13 -7.38
N SER A 47 -5.78 -7.90 -7.53
CA SER A 47 -5.76 -7.20 -8.82
C SER A 47 -4.85 -7.86 -9.85
N TRP A 48 -3.81 -8.55 -9.41
CA TRP A 48 -2.91 -9.32 -10.28
C TRP A 48 -3.46 -10.71 -10.66
N GLY A 49 -4.64 -11.09 -10.15
CA GLY A 49 -5.28 -12.36 -10.47
C GLY A 49 -4.68 -13.56 -9.74
N PHE A 50 -3.79 -13.33 -8.77
CA PHE A 50 -3.35 -14.37 -7.86
C PHE A 50 -4.51 -14.68 -6.91
N LYS A 51 -5.04 -15.90 -6.99
CA LYS A 51 -5.87 -16.43 -5.89
C LYS A 51 -4.96 -16.49 -4.68
N GLN A 52 -5.36 -15.81 -3.60
CA GLN A 52 -4.82 -16.15 -2.29
C GLN A 52 -5.26 -17.61 -2.07
N GLU A 53 -4.34 -18.55 -2.22
CA GLU A 53 -4.51 -19.85 -1.58
C GLU A 53 -4.45 -19.53 -0.09
N ASP A 54 -5.62 -19.43 0.54
CA ASP A 54 -5.76 -19.39 1.99
C ASP A 54 -5.05 -20.63 2.55
N GLU A 55 -3.90 -20.42 3.21
CA GLU A 55 -3.24 -21.41 4.07
C GLU A 55 -3.67 -21.18 5.54
#